data_AF-A0A517CLW0-F1
#
_entry.id   AF-A0A517CLW0-F1
#
_cell.length_a   1.000
_cell.length_b   1.000
_cell.length_c   1.000
_cell.angle_alpha   90.00
_cell.angle_beta   90.00
_cell.angle_gamma   90.00
#
_symmetry.space_group_name_H-M   'P 1'
#
loop_
_entity.id
_entity.type
_entity.pdbx_description
1 polymer ?
#
loop_
_entity_poly.entity_id
_entity_poly.type
_entity_poly.pdbx_seq_one_letter_code
_entity_poly.pdbx_strand_id
1 'polypeptide(L)'
;MGTRTAVFQEQEDGTYLGFYVHYDGYLEGVGHILKHYYSSREKVKELIDKKVPLSALGCWNIVISDSDHYRLMKEDSDIRHNFCIRSGNYQEYFKAKSLEQIRRETYLTMNGQDEVQGFTSVENDEYVFKAYEGSDNNGYLYVQDIEGEWLASVYEEGGYKFTPFELL
;
A
#
# COMPACT_ATOMS: atom_id res chain seq x y z
N MET A 1 -8.26 3.23 15.79
CA MET A 1 -7.17 3.85 15.00
C MET A 1 -6.23 2.72 14.60
N GLY A 2 -6.11 2.45 13.31
CA GLY A 2 -5.13 1.50 12.77
C GLY A 2 -3.83 2.22 12.39
N THR A 3 -2.72 1.52 12.50
CA THR A 3 -1.45 1.94 11.87
C THR A 3 -1.51 1.55 10.42
N ARG A 4 -1.43 2.54 9.54
CA ARG A 4 -1.61 2.39 8.10
C ARG A 4 -0.27 2.10 7.45
N THR A 5 -0.30 1.73 6.18
CA THR A 5 0.90 1.62 5.36
C THR A 5 0.55 1.75 3.89
N ALA A 6 1.54 2.17 3.10
CA ALA A 6 1.54 2.06 1.67
C ALA A 6 2.60 1.03 1.25
N VAL A 7 2.18 0.10 0.38
CA VAL A 7 3.01 -0.98 -0.16
C VAL A 7 3.21 -0.72 -1.64
N PHE A 8 4.46 -0.67 -2.08
CA PHE A 8 4.84 -0.40 -3.46
C PHE A 8 5.62 -1.55 -4.07
N GLN A 9 5.60 -1.62 -5.39
CA GLN A 9 6.47 -2.45 -6.21
C GLN A 9 7.08 -1.59 -7.31
N GLU A 10 8.39 -1.73 -7.51
CA GLU A 10 9.12 -1.15 -8.63
C GLU A 10 8.67 -1.78 -9.95
N GLN A 11 8.48 -0.95 -10.98
CA GLN A 11 8.10 -1.35 -12.33
C GLN A 11 9.32 -1.36 -13.26
N GLU A 12 9.22 -2.02 -14.40
CA GLU A 12 10.32 -2.11 -15.38
C GLU A 12 10.77 -0.74 -15.92
N ASP A 13 9.89 0.26 -15.90
CA ASP A 13 10.19 1.64 -16.32
C ASP A 13 10.82 2.49 -15.21
N GLY A 14 11.10 1.90 -14.05
CA GLY A 14 11.66 2.57 -12.87
C GLY A 14 10.65 3.39 -12.05
N THR A 15 9.36 3.37 -12.43
CA THR A 15 8.29 3.92 -11.59
C THR A 15 7.86 2.91 -10.54
N TYR A 16 6.97 3.33 -9.64
CA TYR A 16 6.45 2.49 -8.57
C TYR A 16 4.93 2.56 -8.56
N LEU A 17 4.31 1.40 -8.46
CA LEU A 17 2.88 1.26 -8.23
C LEU A 17 2.66 0.67 -6.85
N GLY A 18 1.60 1.09 -6.18
CA GLY A 18 1.33 0.62 -4.82
C GLY A 18 -0.13 0.61 -4.45
N PHE A 19 -0.41 0.14 -3.24
CA PHE A 19 -1.74 0.11 -2.67
C PHE A 19 -1.70 0.45 -1.18
N TYR A 20 -2.84 0.90 -0.68
CA TYR A 20 -3.05 1.26 0.71
C TYR A 20 -3.46 0.06 1.56
N VAL A 21 -2.97 -0.01 2.80
CA VAL A 21 -3.45 -0.94 3.84
C VAL A 21 -3.79 -0.17 5.11
N HIS A 22 -5.01 -0.36 5.64
CA HIS A 22 -5.51 0.42 6.77
C HIS A 22 -4.98 -0.02 8.14
N TYR A 23 -4.79 -1.32 8.34
CA TYR A 23 -4.43 -1.89 9.63
C TYR A 23 -3.07 -2.60 9.60
N ASP A 24 -2.40 -2.55 10.75
CA ASP A 24 -1.21 -3.33 11.10
C ASP A 24 0.02 -3.06 10.21
N GLY A 25 0.22 -1.81 9.80
CA GLY A 25 1.36 -1.36 9.00
C GLY A 25 2.74 -1.41 9.68
N TYR A 26 2.93 -2.27 10.68
CA TYR A 26 4.19 -2.51 11.40
C TYR A 26 4.99 -3.68 10.78
N LEU A 27 6.28 -3.78 11.13
CA LEU A 27 7.16 -4.86 10.67
C LEU A 27 6.63 -6.24 11.10
N GLU A 28 6.08 -6.36 12.30
CA GLU A 28 5.51 -7.60 12.84
C GLU A 28 4.15 -7.97 12.22
N GLY A 29 3.48 -6.98 11.61
CA GLY A 29 2.18 -7.13 10.96
C GLY A 29 2.31 -7.29 9.45
N VAL A 30 2.00 -6.23 8.71
CA VAL A 30 2.11 -6.21 7.24
C VAL A 30 3.52 -6.56 6.78
N GLY A 31 4.58 -6.08 7.44
CA GLY A 31 5.96 -6.43 7.07
C GLY A 31 6.21 -7.94 7.10
N HIS A 32 5.75 -8.63 8.14
CA HIS A 32 5.86 -10.08 8.28
C HIS A 32 5.10 -10.80 7.15
N ILE A 33 3.87 -10.36 6.85
CA ILE A 33 3.07 -10.94 5.77
C ILE A 33 3.78 -10.79 4.42
N LEU A 34 4.31 -9.60 4.12
CA LEU A 34 5.02 -9.32 2.88
C LEU A 34 6.26 -10.23 2.74
N LYS A 35 7.09 -10.30 3.78
CA LYS A 35 8.32 -11.11 3.82
C LYS A 35 8.06 -12.59 3.52
N HIS A 36 6.99 -13.15 4.10
CA HIS A 36 6.78 -14.60 4.08
C HIS A 36 5.83 -15.09 2.99
N TYR A 37 4.90 -14.25 2.51
CA TYR A 37 3.84 -14.68 1.60
C TYR A 37 3.85 -13.98 0.24
N TYR A 38 4.56 -12.85 0.14
CA TYR A 38 4.65 -11.99 -1.05
C TYR A 38 6.10 -11.82 -1.55
N SER A 39 6.91 -12.88 -1.49
CA SER A 39 8.26 -12.87 -2.10
C SER A 39 8.23 -12.85 -3.63
N SER A 40 7.16 -13.33 -4.25
CA SER A 40 6.96 -13.25 -5.71
C SER A 40 6.42 -11.87 -6.10
N ARG A 41 7.07 -11.26 -7.11
CA ARG A 41 6.63 -10.00 -7.69
C ARG A 41 5.25 -10.13 -8.34
N GLU A 42 4.94 -11.27 -8.95
CA GLU A 42 3.65 -11.53 -9.58
C GLU A 42 2.49 -11.41 -8.57
N LYS A 43 2.64 -11.95 -7.37
CA LYS A 43 1.58 -11.87 -6.34
C LYS A 43 1.27 -10.43 -5.94
N VAL A 44 2.29 -9.60 -5.79
CA VAL A 44 2.14 -8.17 -5.44
C VAL A 44 1.53 -7.42 -6.61
N LYS A 45 2.00 -7.69 -7.84
CA LYS A 45 1.42 -7.13 -9.06
C LYS A 45 -0.06 -7.44 -9.19
N GLU A 46 -0.47 -8.69 -8.95
CA GLU A 46 -1.88 -9.09 -8.98
C GLU A 46 -2.73 -8.36 -7.94
N LEU A 47 -2.18 -7.95 -6.79
CA LEU A 47 -2.88 -7.10 -5.83
C LEU A 47 -2.99 -5.65 -6.31
N ILE A 48 -1.90 -5.08 -6.81
CA ILE A 48 -1.87 -3.72 -7.38
C ILE A 48 -2.89 -3.59 -8.52
N ASP A 49 -2.93 -4.58 -9.42
CA ASP A 49 -3.80 -4.58 -10.61
C ASP A 49 -5.29 -4.60 -10.25
N LYS A 50 -5.67 -5.03 -9.02
CA LYS A 50 -7.06 -4.93 -8.55
C LYS A 50 -7.47 -3.48 -8.28
N LYS A 51 -6.51 -2.58 -8.07
CA LYS A 51 -6.70 -1.15 -7.74
C LYS A 51 -7.71 -0.98 -6.62
N VAL A 52 -7.56 -1.73 -5.53
CA VAL A 52 -8.43 -1.64 -4.36
C VAL A 52 -7.59 -1.37 -3.11
N PRO A 53 -7.97 -0.37 -2.30
CA PRO A 53 -7.36 -0.20 -1.00
C PRO A 53 -7.79 -1.34 -0.08
N LEU A 54 -6.91 -1.74 0.83
CA LEU A 54 -7.15 -2.84 1.75
C LEU A 54 -7.41 -2.31 3.16
N SER A 55 -8.37 -2.91 3.85
CA SER A 55 -8.53 -2.81 5.28
C SER A 55 -7.39 -3.58 5.97
N ALA A 56 -7.16 -4.83 5.56
CA ALA A 56 -6.08 -5.68 6.07
C ALA A 56 -5.47 -6.51 4.93
N LEU A 57 -4.16 -6.75 5.01
CA LEU A 57 -3.44 -7.66 4.13
C LEU A 57 -3.55 -9.09 4.67
N GLY A 58 -3.78 -10.06 3.78
CA GLY A 58 -3.78 -11.49 4.10
C GLY A 58 -2.68 -12.25 3.39
N CYS A 59 -2.41 -13.48 3.81
CA CYS A 59 -1.38 -14.37 3.27
C CYS A 59 -1.64 -14.82 1.83
N TRP A 60 -2.90 -14.79 1.37
CA TRP A 60 -3.29 -15.05 0.00
C TRP A 60 -3.65 -13.74 -0.69
N ASN A 61 -3.28 -13.62 -1.97
CA ASN A 61 -3.57 -12.44 -2.79
C ASN A 61 -5.03 -12.40 -3.30
N ILE A 62 -5.95 -12.99 -2.53
CA ILE A 62 -7.39 -13.04 -2.79
C ILE A 62 -8.04 -11.93 -1.97
N VAL A 63 -8.72 -11.02 -2.66
CA VAL A 63 -9.43 -9.90 -2.03
C VAL A 63 -10.90 -10.24 -1.86
N ILE A 64 -11.41 -10.09 -0.63
CA ILE A 64 -12.82 -10.29 -0.29
C ILE A 64 -13.43 -9.04 0.35
N SER A 65 -14.76 -9.01 0.41
CA SER A 65 -15.48 -7.98 1.17
C SER A 65 -15.36 -8.21 2.67
N ASP A 66 -15.48 -7.15 3.46
CA ASP A 66 -15.55 -7.23 4.92
C ASP A 66 -16.74 -8.12 5.39
N SER A 67 -17.89 -8.04 4.72
CA SER A 67 -19.03 -8.92 4.98
C SER A 67 -18.75 -10.40 4.70
N ASP A 68 -18.02 -10.71 3.63
CA ASP A 68 -17.62 -12.09 3.34
C ASP A 68 -16.61 -12.59 4.36
N HIS A 69 -15.65 -11.74 4.76
CA HIS A 69 -14.69 -12.06 5.80
C HIS A 69 -15.40 -12.43 7.11
N TYR A 70 -16.34 -11.60 7.57
CA TYR A 70 -17.13 -11.91 8.78
C TYR A 70 -17.96 -13.18 8.65
N ARG A 71 -18.49 -13.49 7.47
CA ARG A 71 -19.26 -14.73 7.25
C ARG A 71 -18.36 -15.95 7.37
N LEU A 72 -17.25 -15.96 6.64
CA LEU A 72 -16.32 -17.08 6.63
C LEU A 72 -15.67 -17.28 8.02
N MET A 73 -15.36 -16.20 8.73
CA MET A 73 -14.80 -16.24 10.09
C MET A 73 -15.72 -16.87 11.14
N LYS A 74 -17.03 -16.90 10.90
CA LYS A 74 -18.00 -17.60 11.76
C LYS A 74 -17.99 -19.11 11.53
N GLU A 75 -17.60 -19.53 10.33
CA GLU A 75 -17.53 -20.94 9.93
C GLU A 75 -16.18 -21.55 10.33
N ASP A 76 -15.09 -20.79 10.17
CA ASP A 76 -13.73 -21.16 10.55
C ASP A 76 -12.98 -19.92 11.04
N SER A 77 -12.50 -19.90 12.27
CA SER A 77 -11.76 -18.76 12.81
C SER A 77 -10.30 -18.68 12.36
N ASP A 78 -9.75 -19.77 11.85
CA ASP A 78 -8.32 -19.89 11.55
C ASP A 78 -7.94 -19.18 10.24
N ILE A 79 -8.93 -18.88 9.39
CA ILE A 79 -8.73 -18.19 8.12
C ILE A 79 -8.59 -16.66 8.25
N ARG A 80 -8.52 -16.12 9.48
CA ARG A 80 -8.52 -14.67 9.76
C ARG A 80 -7.50 -13.92 8.93
N HIS A 81 -6.31 -14.50 8.75
CA HIS A 81 -5.19 -13.86 8.06
C HIS A 81 -5.02 -14.37 6.63
N ASN A 82 -5.92 -15.21 6.12
CA ASN A 82 -5.75 -15.78 4.78
C ASN A 82 -6.07 -14.79 3.67
N PHE A 83 -7.11 -13.98 3.82
CA PHE A 83 -7.61 -13.12 2.75
C PHE A 83 -7.22 -11.65 2.94
N CYS A 84 -6.98 -10.96 1.83
CA CYS A 84 -6.96 -9.50 1.82
C CYS A 84 -8.40 -8.98 1.96
N ILE A 85 -8.62 -8.04 2.87
CA ILE A 85 -9.96 -7.47 3.11
C ILE A 85 -10.00 -6.12 2.42
N ARG A 86 -10.94 -5.90 1.51
CA ARG A 86 -11.06 -4.60 0.81
C ARG A 86 -11.55 -3.49 1.75
N SER A 87 -11.07 -2.27 1.52
CA SER A 87 -11.56 -1.05 2.18
C SER A 87 -12.55 -0.33 1.26
N GLY A 88 -13.83 -0.36 1.60
CA GLY A 88 -14.86 0.34 0.83
C GLY A 88 -15.17 -0.27 -0.55
N ASN A 89 -15.90 0.51 -1.36
CA ASN A 89 -16.38 0.13 -2.70
C ASN A 89 -15.91 1.14 -3.76
N TYR A 90 -14.63 1.46 -3.76
CA TYR A 90 -14.01 2.36 -4.71
C TYR A 90 -12.68 1.78 -5.19
N GLN A 91 -12.20 2.26 -6.33
CA GLN A 91 -10.90 1.87 -6.85
C GLN A 91 -9.87 2.95 -6.57
N GLU A 92 -8.72 2.53 -6.07
CA GLU A 92 -7.60 3.37 -5.72
C GLU A 92 -6.30 2.58 -5.78
N TYR A 93 -5.25 3.21 -6.26
CA TYR A 93 -3.88 2.73 -6.13
C TYR A 93 -2.92 3.92 -6.07
N PHE A 94 -1.68 3.68 -5.68
CA PHE A 94 -0.64 4.71 -5.58
C PHE A 94 0.32 4.65 -6.76
N LYS A 95 0.83 5.83 -7.16
CA LYS A 95 1.87 5.95 -8.18
C LYS A 95 2.97 6.89 -7.72
N ALA A 96 4.22 6.43 -7.80
CA ALA A 96 5.40 7.24 -7.54
C ALA A 96 6.38 7.13 -8.72
N LYS A 97 7.10 8.21 -9.02
CA LYS A 97 8.12 8.26 -10.07
C LYS A 97 9.49 7.79 -9.58
N SER A 98 9.70 7.74 -8.28
CA SER A 98 10.98 7.37 -7.67
C SER A 98 10.80 6.95 -6.22
N LEU A 99 11.78 6.20 -5.71
CA LEU A 99 11.88 5.87 -4.29
C LEU A 99 11.89 7.13 -3.40
N GLU A 100 12.47 8.23 -3.89
CA GLU A 100 12.49 9.51 -3.18
C GLU A 100 11.10 10.12 -3.01
N GLN A 101 10.21 9.98 -4.00
CA GLN A 101 8.82 10.40 -3.83
C GLN A 101 8.09 9.58 -2.78
N ILE A 102 8.36 8.27 -2.72
CA ILE A 102 7.83 7.39 -1.67
C ILE A 102 8.34 7.85 -0.31
N ARG A 103 9.65 8.05 -0.18
CA ARG A 103 10.33 8.47 1.05
C ARG A 103 9.83 9.82 1.60
N ARG A 104 9.46 10.74 0.71
CA ARG A 104 8.92 12.07 1.06
C ARG A 104 7.41 12.11 1.12
N GLU A 105 6.74 10.98 0.91
CA GLU A 105 5.27 10.85 0.88
C GLU A 105 4.61 11.82 -0.10
N THR A 106 5.21 11.97 -1.29
CA THR A 106 4.72 12.81 -2.41
C THR A 106 4.25 11.97 -3.60
N TYR A 107 3.97 10.70 -3.36
CA TYR A 107 3.35 9.80 -4.35
C TYR A 107 1.87 10.12 -4.50
N LEU A 108 1.34 9.87 -5.69
CA LEU A 108 -0.01 10.27 -6.07
C LEU A 108 -1.02 9.15 -5.82
N THR A 109 -2.22 9.55 -5.39
CA THR A 109 -3.39 8.67 -5.39
C THR A 109 -4.07 8.69 -6.76
N MET A 110 -4.30 7.51 -7.32
CA MET A 110 -4.89 7.29 -8.64
C MET A 110 -6.25 6.59 -8.51
N ASN A 111 -7.21 6.85 -9.39
CA ASN A 111 -8.47 6.11 -9.46
C ASN A 111 -8.38 4.87 -10.37
N GLY A 112 -9.48 4.13 -10.51
CA GLY A 112 -9.54 2.94 -11.39
C GLY A 112 -9.24 3.21 -12.87
N GLN A 113 -9.44 4.45 -13.32
CA GLN A 113 -9.28 4.95 -14.69
C GLN A 113 -7.90 5.57 -14.95
N ASP A 114 -6.94 5.41 -14.03
CA ASP A 114 -5.58 5.95 -14.13
C ASP A 114 -5.52 7.49 -14.11
N GLU A 115 -6.52 8.13 -13.48
CA GLU A 115 -6.56 9.58 -13.27
C GLU A 115 -6.12 9.93 -11.86
N VAL A 116 -5.41 11.06 -11.72
CA VAL A 116 -4.95 11.56 -10.42
C VAL A 116 -6.14 12.03 -9.61
N GLN A 117 -6.27 11.51 -8.38
CA GLN A 117 -7.26 11.98 -7.42
C GLN A 117 -6.76 13.22 -6.68
N GLY A 118 -7.70 14.06 -6.26
CA GLY A 118 -7.39 15.30 -5.58
C GLY A 118 -8.63 16.13 -5.32
N PHE A 119 -8.42 17.38 -4.96
CA PHE A 119 -9.49 18.35 -4.72
C PHE A 119 -9.16 19.67 -5.41
N THR A 120 -10.19 20.45 -5.73
CA THR A 120 -10.01 21.81 -6.24
C THR A 120 -10.14 22.80 -5.09
N SER A 121 -9.17 23.68 -4.95
CA SER A 121 -9.20 24.82 -4.04
C SER A 121 -9.21 26.13 -4.81
N VAL A 122 -9.69 27.21 -4.19
CA VAL A 122 -9.59 28.56 -4.76
C VAL A 122 -8.37 29.26 -4.15
N GLU A 123 -7.45 29.71 -5.00
CA GLU A 123 -6.25 30.46 -4.61
C GLU A 123 -6.13 31.70 -5.51
N ASN A 124 -6.04 32.88 -4.91
CA ASN A 124 -5.97 34.16 -5.66
C ASN A 124 -7.06 34.30 -6.75
N ASP A 125 -8.31 33.95 -6.40
CA ASP A 125 -9.47 33.95 -7.30
C ASP A 125 -9.39 32.96 -8.49
N GLU A 126 -8.42 32.04 -8.48
CA GLU A 126 -8.27 30.97 -9.48
C GLU A 126 -8.59 29.59 -8.89
N TYR A 127 -9.23 28.72 -9.68
CA TYR A 127 -9.46 27.33 -9.31
C TYR A 127 -8.20 26.51 -9.59
N VAL A 128 -7.59 25.98 -8.54
CA VAL A 128 -6.36 25.18 -8.59
C VAL A 128 -6.66 23.76 -8.15
N PHE A 129 -6.34 22.78 -9.00
CA PHE A 129 -6.39 21.36 -8.63
C PHE A 129 -5.16 20.99 -7.79
N LYS A 130 -5.40 20.32 -6.66
CA LYS A 130 -4.38 19.77 -5.77
C LYS A 130 -4.53 18.27 -5.70
N ALA A 131 -3.50 17.56 -6.13
CA ALA A 131 -3.45 16.11 -6.03
C ALA A 131 -3.39 15.67 -4.56
N TYR A 132 -3.96 14.50 -4.28
CA TYR A 132 -3.67 13.82 -3.03
C TYR A 132 -2.26 13.22 -3.09
N GLU A 133 -1.46 13.56 -2.08
CA GLU A 133 -0.08 13.12 -1.92
C GLU A 133 0.08 12.37 -0.61
N GLY A 134 0.76 11.23 -0.67
CA GLY A 134 1.07 10.43 0.53
C GLY A 134 -0.15 9.70 1.11
N SER A 135 0.03 9.14 2.31
CA SER A 135 -1.07 8.63 3.13
C SER A 135 -0.80 8.91 4.61
N ASP A 136 -1.85 9.16 5.38
CA ASP A 136 -1.67 9.54 6.79
C ASP A 136 -1.32 8.34 7.68
N ASN A 137 -0.68 8.60 8.83
CA ASN A 137 -0.45 7.64 9.92
C ASN A 137 0.21 6.31 9.47
N ASN A 138 1.16 6.42 8.55
CA ASN A 138 1.97 5.30 8.11
C ASN A 138 2.88 4.84 9.25
N GLY A 139 2.86 3.53 9.55
CA GLY A 139 3.86 2.93 10.45
C GLY A 139 5.19 2.79 9.72
N TYR A 140 5.17 1.96 8.68
CA TYR A 140 6.23 1.83 7.69
C TYR A 140 5.65 2.01 6.30
N LEU A 141 6.50 2.37 5.34
CA LEU A 141 6.28 2.23 3.91
C LEU A 141 7.07 1.02 3.45
N TYR A 142 6.48 0.22 2.55
CA TYR A 142 7.14 -0.98 2.03
C TYR A 142 7.35 -0.85 0.53
N VAL A 143 8.51 -1.27 0.06
CA VAL A 143 8.84 -1.29 -1.37
C VAL A 143 9.43 -2.64 -1.71
N GLN A 144 8.86 -3.31 -2.71
CA GLN A 144 9.52 -4.43 -3.37
C GLN A 144 10.29 -3.89 -4.58
N ASP A 145 11.59 -4.12 -4.62
CA ASP A 145 12.44 -3.68 -5.73
C ASP A 145 12.28 -4.56 -6.98
N ILE A 146 13.02 -4.21 -8.04
CA ILE A 146 12.97 -4.94 -9.32
C ILE A 146 13.43 -6.41 -9.20
N GLU A 147 14.31 -6.72 -8.25
CA GLU A 147 14.82 -8.08 -7.99
C GLU A 147 13.87 -8.89 -7.10
N GLY A 148 12.87 -8.25 -6.50
CA GLY A 148 11.86 -8.87 -5.65
C GLY A 148 12.14 -8.75 -4.16
N GLU A 149 13.20 -8.03 -3.78
CA GLU A 149 13.60 -7.85 -2.39
C GLU A 149 12.76 -6.76 -1.71
N TRP A 150 12.47 -6.98 -0.43
CA TRP A 150 11.64 -6.08 0.37
C TRP A 150 12.48 -5.07 1.16
N LEU A 151 12.10 -3.80 1.04
CA LEU A 151 12.62 -2.68 1.78
C LEU A 151 11.52 -2.10 2.68
N ALA A 152 11.87 -1.67 3.90
CA ALA A 152 10.99 -0.90 4.78
C ALA A 152 11.54 0.51 5.00
N SER A 153 10.67 1.51 5.13
CA SER A 153 11.08 2.85 5.54
C SER A 153 11.38 2.88 7.05
N VAL A 154 12.63 3.02 7.42
CA VAL A 154 13.06 3.20 8.80
C VAL A 154 13.45 4.65 9.03
N TYR A 155 13.03 5.21 10.16
CA TYR A 155 13.46 6.54 10.55
C TYR A 155 14.88 6.47 11.15
N GLU A 156 15.83 7.16 10.51
CA GLU A 156 17.20 7.32 10.98
C GLU A 156 17.52 8.81 11.24
N GLU A 157 18.70 9.12 11.80
CA GLU A 157 19.16 10.51 11.92
C GLU A 157 19.23 11.18 10.53
N GLY A 158 18.30 12.09 10.25
CA GLY A 158 18.19 12.78 8.95
C GLY A 158 16.95 12.41 8.13
N GLY A 159 16.10 11.49 8.62
CA GLY A 159 14.79 11.19 8.05
C GLY A 159 14.59 9.72 7.72
N TYR A 160 13.52 9.41 6.98
CA TYR A 160 13.25 8.04 6.54
C TYR A 160 14.26 7.59 5.48
N LYS A 161 14.68 6.33 5.60
CA LYS A 161 15.51 5.60 4.63
C LYS A 161 14.90 4.22 4.38
N PHE A 162 15.02 3.72 3.16
CA PHE A 162 14.63 2.35 2.84
C PHE A 162 15.75 1.37 3.19
N THR A 163 15.43 0.40 4.03
CA THR A 163 16.36 -0.62 4.52
C THR A 163 15.83 -2.01 4.18
N PRO A 164 16.66 -2.91 3.62
CA PRO A 164 16.28 -4.29 3.35
C PRO A 164 15.81 -5.04 4.59
N PHE A 165 14.79 -5.89 4.42
CA PHE A 165 14.21 -6.73 5.49
C PHE A 165 15.22 -7.71 6.13
N GLU A 166 16.36 -7.95 5.50
CA GLU A 166 17.43 -8.79 6.04
C GLU A 166 18.28 -8.07 7.10
N LEU A 167 18.19 -6.74 7.13
CA LEU A 167 18.95 -5.87 8.03
C LEU A 167 18.09 -5.31 9.18
N LEU A 168 16.82 -5.74 9.28
CA LEU A 168 15.82 -5.34 10.27
C LEU A 168 15.48 -6.52 11.18
#